data_AF-A0A2N1PXD4-F1
#
_entry.id   AF-A0A2N1PXD4-F1
#
_cell.length_a   1.000
_cell.length_b   1.000
_cell.length_c   1.000
_cell.angle_alpha   90.00
_cell.angle_beta   90.00
_cell.angle_gamma   90.00
#
_symmetry.space_group_name_H-M   'P 1'
#
loop_
_entity.id
_entity.type
_entity.pdbx_description
1 polymer ?
#
loop_
_entity_poly.entity_id
_entity_poly.type
_entity_poly.pdbx_seq_one_letter_code
_entity_poly.pdbx_strand_id
1 'polypeptide(L)'
;MMIYASTFSEGLMISLFSVLIVFMLLGFIAFSIQLLKYIQEKPAIKRPLIDKTEQKPFELSDIKDEDMMVAALVASIEYYEETKENVRVISIKEIKAS
;
A
#
# COMPACT_ATOMS: atom_id res chain seq x y z
N MET A 1 -5.86 -59.64 -7.71
CA MET A 1 -6.10 -58.57 -6.72
C MET A 1 -4.88 -57.69 -6.48
N MET A 2 -3.64 -58.24 -6.40
CA MET A 2 -2.42 -57.43 -6.21
C MET A 2 -2.14 -56.40 -7.32
N ILE A 3 -2.48 -56.70 -8.58
CA ILE A 3 -2.26 -55.78 -9.72
C ILE A 3 -3.13 -54.51 -9.59
N TYR A 4 -4.37 -54.62 -9.13
CA TYR A 4 -5.25 -53.47 -8.93
C TYR A 4 -4.77 -52.58 -7.78
N ALA A 5 -4.22 -53.18 -6.71
CA ALA A 5 -3.65 -52.43 -5.59
C ALA A 5 -2.39 -51.65 -6.01
N SER A 6 -1.53 -52.23 -6.87
CA SER A 6 -0.35 -51.51 -7.37
C SER A 6 -0.72 -50.36 -8.30
N THR A 7 -1.65 -50.55 -9.24
CA THR A 7 -2.07 -49.48 -10.16
C THR A 7 -2.81 -48.36 -9.42
N PHE A 8 -3.60 -48.69 -8.40
CA PHE A 8 -4.24 -47.71 -7.54
C PHE A 8 -3.24 -46.89 -6.73
N SER A 9 -2.24 -47.56 -6.12
CA SER A 9 -1.17 -46.90 -5.36
C SER A 9 -0.35 -45.95 -6.24
N GLU A 10 -0.02 -46.37 -7.45
CA GLU A 10 0.74 -45.59 -8.42
C GLU A 10 -0.02 -44.33 -8.86
N GLY A 11 -1.32 -44.47 -9.18
CA GLY A 11 -2.19 -43.32 -9.48
C GLY A 11 -2.34 -42.35 -8.31
N LEU A 12 -2.41 -42.86 -7.08
CA LEU A 12 -2.48 -42.03 -5.87
C LEU A 12 -1.18 -41.23 -5.67
N MET A 13 -0.02 -41.86 -5.87
CA MET A 13 1.28 -41.20 -5.79
C MET A 13 1.43 -40.12 -6.86
N ILE A 14 1.04 -40.40 -8.10
CA ILE A 14 1.09 -39.44 -9.22
C ILE A 14 0.19 -38.23 -8.94
N SER A 15 -1.05 -38.47 -8.49
CA SER A 15 -1.99 -37.40 -8.14
C SER A 15 -1.46 -36.52 -7.01
N LEU A 16 -0.93 -37.12 -5.94
CA LEU A 16 -0.36 -36.38 -4.82
C LEU A 16 0.84 -35.54 -5.24
N PHE A 17 1.70 -36.07 -6.11
CA PHE A 17 2.87 -35.35 -6.63
C PHE A 17 2.47 -34.18 -7.53
N SER A 18 1.43 -34.36 -8.36
CA SER A 18 0.88 -33.29 -9.19
C SER A 18 0.31 -32.14 -8.35
N VAL A 19 -0.45 -32.45 -7.30
CA VAL A 19 -1.00 -31.44 -6.39
C VAL A 19 0.12 -30.67 -5.69
N LEU A 20 1.16 -31.38 -5.22
CA LEU A 20 2.32 -30.77 -4.55
C LEU A 20 3.04 -29.77 -5.47
N ILE A 21 3.30 -30.14 -6.72
CA ILE A 21 3.95 -29.26 -7.71
C ILE A 21 3.12 -27.98 -7.95
N VAL A 22 1.79 -28.10 -8.04
CA VAL A 22 0.90 -26.94 -8.21
C VAL A 22 1.01 -26.00 -7.00
N PHE A 23 1.01 -26.53 -5.78
CA PHE A 23 1.23 -25.73 -4.57
C PHE A 23 2.61 -25.05 -4.56
N MET A 24 3.66 -25.74 -5.01
CA MET A 24 5.00 -25.15 -5.14
C MET A 24 5.01 -23.98 -6.13
N LEU A 25 4.38 -24.13 -7.30
CA LEU A 25 4.28 -23.06 -8.30
C LEU A 25 3.50 -21.85 -7.76
N LEU A 26 2.35 -22.08 -7.13
CA LEU A 26 1.56 -21.01 -6.52
C LEU A 26 2.34 -20.30 -5.41
N GLY A 27 3.05 -21.07 -4.57
CA GLY A 27 3.92 -20.53 -3.52
C GLY A 27 5.04 -19.68 -4.11
N PHE A 28 5.67 -20.12 -5.20
CA PHE A 28 6.73 -19.37 -5.88
C PHE A 28 6.22 -18.05 -6.49
N ILE A 29 5.02 -18.06 -7.07
CA ILE A 29 4.37 -16.85 -7.59
C ILE A 29 4.05 -15.89 -6.44
N ALA A 30 3.46 -16.37 -5.35
CA ALA A 30 3.16 -15.55 -4.18
C ALA A 30 4.43 -14.97 -3.54
N PHE A 31 5.48 -15.77 -3.42
CA PHE A 31 6.79 -15.34 -2.93
C PHE A 31 7.42 -14.27 -3.82
N SER A 32 7.35 -14.45 -5.15
CA SER A 32 7.84 -13.46 -6.11
C SER A 32 7.12 -12.11 -5.97
N ILE A 33 5.79 -12.14 -5.80
CA ILE A 33 5.00 -10.93 -5.54
C ILE A 33 5.38 -10.30 -4.20
N GLN A 34 5.64 -11.10 -3.18
CA GLN A 34 6.03 -10.60 -1.86
C GLN A 34 7.41 -9.96 -1.86
N LEU A 35 8.38 -10.53 -2.59
CA LEU A 35 9.70 -9.91 -2.80
C LEU A 35 9.57 -8.57 -3.53
N LEU A 36 8.72 -8.52 -4.56
CA LEU A 36 8.49 -7.27 -5.29
C LEU A 36 7.81 -6.22 -4.42
N LYS A 37 6.84 -6.61 -3.58
CA LYS A 37 6.19 -5.71 -2.61
C LYS A 37 7.17 -5.22 -1.54
N TYR A 38 8.11 -6.06 -1.11
CA TYR A 38 9.17 -5.70 -0.17
C TYR A 38 10.16 -4.68 -0.76
N ILE A 39 10.51 -4.84 -2.04
CA ILE A 39 11.33 -3.84 -2.77
C ILE A 39 10.55 -2.53 -2.99
N GLN A 40 9.22 -2.60 -3.08
CA GLN A 40 8.31 -1.45 -3.12
C GLN A 40 7.80 -1.01 -1.74
N GLU A 41 8.53 -1.30 -0.65
CA GLU A 41 8.31 -0.59 0.61
C GLU A 41 8.69 0.88 0.38
N LYS A 42 7.73 1.63 -0.17
CA LYS A 42 7.70 3.08 -0.07
C LYS A 42 7.96 3.39 1.40
N PRO A 43 8.93 4.26 1.71
CA PRO A 43 9.28 4.56 3.08
C PRO A 43 7.97 4.88 3.80
N ALA A 44 7.67 4.10 4.85
CA ALA A 44 6.56 4.40 5.72
C ALA A 44 6.88 5.76 6.34
N ILE A 45 6.43 6.82 5.69
CA ILE A 45 6.43 8.16 6.25
C ILE A 45 5.69 7.99 7.55
N LYS A 46 6.42 8.11 8.67
CA LYS A 46 5.87 8.04 10.01
C LYS A 46 4.77 9.07 10.04
N ARG A 47 3.52 8.65 9.88
CA ARG A 47 2.37 9.53 10.00
C ARG A 47 2.45 10.06 11.42
N PRO A 48 2.67 11.36 11.65
CA PRO A 48 2.46 11.90 12.97
C PRO A 48 1.02 11.53 13.33
N LEU A 49 0.82 10.98 14.52
CA LEU A 49 -0.49 10.72 15.08
C LEU A 49 -1.18 12.08 15.23
N ILE A 50 -1.82 12.55 14.16
CA ILE A 50 -2.71 13.71 14.23
C ILE A 50 -3.89 13.21 15.04
N ASP A 51 -3.94 13.71 16.27
CA ASP A 51 -5.01 13.51 17.23
C ASP A 51 -6.35 13.68 16.49
N LYS A 52 -7.25 12.69 16.63
CA LYS A 52 -8.56 12.69 15.98
C LYS A 52 -9.46 13.73 16.64
N THR A 53 -9.11 14.99 16.56
CA THR A 53 -10.10 16.06 16.70
C THR A 53 -10.89 16.05 15.40
N GLU A 54 -12.22 16.03 15.51
CA GLU A 54 -13.16 16.14 14.40
C GLU A 54 -12.95 17.47 13.65
N GLN A 55 -11.92 17.54 12.80
CA GLN A 55 -11.69 18.68 11.94
C GLN A 55 -12.48 18.46 10.67
N LYS A 56 -13.38 19.40 10.36
CA LYS A 56 -14.08 19.47 9.08
C LYS A 56 -13.05 19.30 7.96
N PRO A 57 -13.33 18.48 6.92
CA PRO A 57 -12.47 18.41 5.76
C PRO A 57 -12.21 19.82 5.22
N PHE A 58 -10.93 20.16 5.01
CA PHE A 58 -10.57 21.44 4.42
C PHE A 58 -11.19 21.56 3.03
N GLU A 59 -12.05 22.55 2.84
CA GLU A 59 -12.73 22.83 1.59
C GLU A 59 -12.18 24.12 0.97
N LEU A 60 -12.35 24.29 -0.34
CA LEU A 60 -11.94 25.51 -1.04
C LEU A 60 -12.61 26.77 -0.47
N SER A 61 -13.78 26.65 0.14
CA SER A 61 -14.46 27.74 0.84
C SER A 61 -13.72 28.25 2.08
N ASP A 62 -12.79 27.45 2.62
CA ASP A 62 -12.03 27.79 3.82
C ASP A 62 -10.78 28.65 3.48
N ILE A 63 -10.45 28.81 2.19
CA ILE A 63 -9.41 29.72 1.69
C ILE A 63 -9.98 31.13 1.62
N LYS A 64 -9.50 32.02 2.49
CA LYS A 64 -10.02 33.40 2.61
C LYS A 64 -9.13 34.44 1.96
N ASP A 65 -7.82 34.18 1.94
CA ASP A 65 -6.80 35.14 1.57
C ASP A 65 -5.90 34.58 0.47
N GLU A 66 -5.30 35.46 -0.33
CA GLU A 66 -4.38 35.08 -1.40
C GLU A 66 -3.14 34.36 -0.83
N ASP A 67 -2.62 34.81 0.31
CA ASP A 67 -1.48 34.20 0.98
C ASP A 67 -1.77 32.76 1.43
N MET A 68 -3.00 32.48 1.88
CA MET A 68 -3.41 31.11 2.22
C MET A 68 -3.46 30.21 0.99
N MET A 69 -3.91 30.72 -0.15
CA MET A 69 -3.94 29.98 -1.42
C MET A 69 -2.52 29.65 -1.89
N VAL A 70 -1.61 30.62 -1.86
CA VAL A 70 -0.21 30.42 -2.23
C VAL A 70 0.45 29.38 -1.31
N ALA A 71 0.24 29.50 0.00
CA ALA A 71 0.77 28.54 0.97
C ALA A 71 0.25 27.11 0.72
N ALA A 72 -1.05 26.95 0.43
CA ALA A 72 -1.64 25.66 0.10
C ALA A 72 -0.97 25.02 -1.13
N LEU A 73 -0.78 25.82 -2.18
CA LEU A 73 -0.22 25.36 -3.44
C LEU A 73 1.25 25.00 -3.29
N VAL A 74 2.05 25.87 -2.71
CA VAL A 74 3.49 25.65 -2.51
C VAL A 74 3.72 24.40 -1.65
N ALA A 75 3.02 24.27 -0.51
CA ALA A 75 3.12 23.10 0.35
C ALA A 75 2.69 21.81 -0.36
N SER A 76 1.67 21.88 -1.21
CA SER A 76 1.22 20.72 -1.99
C SER A 76 2.26 20.29 -3.03
N ILE A 77 2.93 21.24 -3.67
CA ILE A 77 3.97 20.97 -4.68
C ILE A 77 5.20 20.37 -4.00
N GLU A 78 5.70 20.99 -2.93
CA GLU A 78 6.89 20.53 -2.21
C GLU A 78 6.70 19.10 -1.68
N TYR A 79 5.55 18.83 -1.04
CA TYR A 79 5.26 17.50 -0.50
C TYR A 79 5.00 16.45 -1.59
N TYR A 80 4.40 16.86 -2.71
CA TYR A 80 4.28 15.99 -3.88
C TYR A 80 5.65 15.66 -4.48
N GLU A 81 6.57 16.63 -4.53
CA GLU A 81 7.90 16.40 -5.06
C GLU A 81 8.69 15.38 -4.24
N GLU A 82 8.55 15.41 -2.91
CA GLU A 82 9.18 14.47 -1.99
C GLU A 82 8.55 13.06 -2.05
N THR A 83 7.21 12.99 -2.07
CA THR A 83 6.49 11.71 -1.91
C THR A 83 6.10 11.04 -3.23
N LYS A 84 5.94 11.82 -4.32
CA LYS A 84 5.37 11.41 -5.61
C LYS A 84 4.01 10.73 -5.49
N GLU A 85 3.23 11.07 -4.46
CA GLU A 85 1.89 10.53 -4.20
C GLU A 85 0.83 11.63 -4.20
N ASN A 86 -0.45 11.27 -4.30
CA ASN A 86 -1.53 12.24 -4.22
C ASN A 86 -1.58 12.87 -2.82
N VAL A 87 -1.42 14.20 -2.76
CA VAL A 87 -1.40 14.97 -1.51
C VAL A 87 -2.73 15.70 -1.29
N ARG A 88 -3.10 15.91 -0.03
CA ARG A 88 -4.27 16.71 0.36
C ARG A 88 -3.89 17.60 1.53
N VAL A 89 -4.21 18.89 1.43
CA VAL A 89 -4.05 19.85 2.53
C VAL A 89 -5.10 19.56 3.61
N ILE A 90 -4.64 19.40 4.86
CA ILE A 90 -5.51 19.11 6.01
C ILE A 90 -5.90 20.40 6.74
N SER A 91 -4.95 21.32 6.93
CA SER A 91 -5.19 22.61 7.59
C SER A 91 -4.12 23.63 7.19
N ILE A 92 -4.48 24.91 7.26
CA ILE A 92 -3.57 26.04 7.05
C ILE A 92 -3.76 26.97 8.24
N LYS A 93 -2.66 27.36 8.89
CA LYS A 93 -2.67 28.27 10.03
C LYS A 93 -1.64 29.37 9.80
N GLU A 94 -2.09 30.62 9.78
CA GLU A 94 -1.20 31.77 9.79
C GLU A 94 -0.53 31.89 11.18
N ILE A 95 0.78 32.06 11.19
CA ILE A 95 1.55 32.33 12.41
C ILE A 95 2.07 33.76 12.31
N LYS A 96 1.53 34.64 13.15
CA LYS A 96 2.05 36.00 13.27
C LYS A 96 3.30 35.98 14.14
N ALA A 97 4.44 36.36 13.56
CA ALA A 97 5.62 36.69 14.34
C ALA A 97 5.37 38.03 15.03
N SER A 98 5.38 38.01 16.37
CA SER A 98 5.28 39.21 17.21
C SER A 98 6.57 40.01 17.20
#